data_AF-A0A537RKM1-F1
#
_entry.id   AF-A0A537RKM1-F1
#
_cell.length_a   1.000
_cell.length_b   1.000
_cell.length_c   1.000
_cell.angle_alpha   90.00
_cell.angle_beta   90.00
_cell.angle_gamma   90.00
#
_symmetry.space_group_name_H-M   'P 1'
#
loop_
_entity.id
_entity.type
_entity.pdbx_description
1 polymer ?
#
loop_
_entity_poly.entity_id
_entity_poly.type
_entity_poly.pdbx_seq_one_letter_code
_entity_poly.pdbx_strand_id
1 'polypeptide(L)' 'MAAHELLVQRGRDIQLLIAGLPDPANPTSIPPQEIEAWTRQPYVKHLGFVEDTGALWARAHIAVLPSHREGLP' A
#
# COMPACT_ATOMS: atom_id res chain seq x y z
N MET A 1 -1.52 -3.07 8.46
CA MET A 1 -2.87 -2.46 8.54
C MET A 1 -3.13 -1.62 9.80
N ALA A 2 -2.67 -2.01 11.00
CA ALA A 2 -2.96 -1.30 12.25
C ALA A 2 -2.81 0.25 12.21
N ALA A 3 -1.76 0.77 11.55
CA ALA A 3 -1.57 2.21 11.42
C ALA A 3 -2.70 2.91 10.63
N HIS A 4 -3.19 2.28 9.56
CA HIS A 4 -4.32 2.79 8.78
C HIS A 4 -5.63 2.70 9.58
N GLU A 5 -5.86 1.58 10.27
CA GLU A 5 -7.03 1.38 11.13
C GLU A 5 -7.12 2.43 12.24
N LEU A 6 -5.98 2.81 12.84
CA LEU A 6 -5.93 3.89 13.83
C LEU A 6 -6.38 5.25 13.27
N LEU A 7 -6.07 5.53 12.00
CA LEU A 7 -6.50 6.77 11.35
C LEU A 7 -8.01 6.78 11.11
N VAL A 8 -8.56 5.65 10.65
CA VAL A 8 -10.01 5.46 10.49
C VAL A 8 -10.74 5.59 11.84
N GLN A 9 -10.22 4.97 12.90
CA GLN A 9 -10.76 5.09 14.26
C GLN A 9 -10.73 6.52 14.80
N ARG A 10 -9.78 7.34 14.35
CA ARG A 10 -9.71 8.78 14.67
C ARG A 10 -10.61 9.64 13.78
N GLY A 11 -11.48 9.04 12.97
CA GLY A 11 -12.40 9.74 12.07
C GLY A 11 -11.70 10.48 10.94
N ARG A 12 -10.51 10.03 10.52
CA ARG A 12 -9.81 10.61 9.37
C ARG A 12 -10.30 9.95 8.08
N ASP A 13 -10.77 10.77 7.15
CA ASP A 13 -11.10 10.33 5.80
C ASP A 13 -9.80 10.16 5.00
N ILE A 14 -9.30 8.93 4.94
CA ILE A 14 -8.03 8.58 4.30
C ILE A 14 -8.26 7.35 3.44
N GLN A 15 -7.77 7.41 2.20
CA GLN A 15 -7.70 6.27 1.30
C GLN A 15 -6.26 5.73 1.26
N LEU A 16 -6.10 4.44 1.50
CA LEU A 16 -4.84 3.74 1.35
C LEU A 16 -4.73 3.16 -0.06
N LEU A 17 -3.77 3.66 -0.82
CA LEU A 17 -3.40 3.13 -2.13
C LEU A 17 -2.17 2.24 -1.98
N ILE A 18 -2.27 0.99 -2.41
CA ILE A 18 -1.15 0.03 -2.43
C ILE A 18 -0.74 -0.14 -3.89
N ALA A 19 0.43 0.38 -4.26
CA ALA A 19 1.01 0.21 -5.59
C ALA A 19 2.10 -0.88 -5.57
N GLY A 20 2.19 -1.64 -6.66
CA GLY A 20 3.09 -2.78 -6.81
C GLY A 20 2.37 -4.13 -6.76
N LEU A 21 3.06 -5.16 -7.23
CA LEU A 21 2.62 -6.55 -7.16
C LEU A 21 3.53 -7.32 -6.18
N PRO A 22 3.01 -8.36 -5.50
CA PRO A 22 3.86 -9.33 -4.85
C PRO A 22 4.93 -9.87 -5.80
N ASP A 23 6.17 -9.93 -5.32
CA ASP A 23 7.26 -10.57 -6.06
C ASP A 23 7.34 -12.05 -5.64
N PRO A 24 6.98 -13.00 -6.52
CA PRO A 24 7.03 -14.43 -6.19
C PRO A 24 8.45 -14.95 -5.96
N ALA A 25 9.48 -14.25 -6.43
CA ALA A 25 10.88 -14.63 -6.19
C ALA A 25 11.39 -14.16 -4.82
N ASN A 26 10.69 -13.21 -4.18
CA ASN A 26 11.04 -12.70 -2.86
C ASN A 26 10.20 -13.39 -1.76
N PRO A 27 10.79 -14.29 -0.95
CA PRO A 27 10.06 -14.98 0.12
C PRO A 27 9.57 -14.05 1.24
N THR A 28 10.08 -12.81 1.30
CA THR A 28 9.62 -11.77 2.23
C THR A 28 8.53 -10.87 1.65
N SER A 29 8.15 -11.08 0.38
CA SER A 29 7.05 -10.36 -0.25
C SER A 29 5.73 -10.68 0.47
N ILE A 30 4.86 -9.68 0.58
CA ILE A 30 3.51 -9.86 1.11
C ILE A 30 2.74 -10.81 0.16
N PRO A 31 2.10 -11.88 0.66
CA PRO A 31 1.34 -12.81 -0.17
C PRO A 31 0.12 -12.16 -0.84
N PRO A 32 -0.27 -12.58 -2.06
CA PRO A 32 -1.45 -12.05 -2.75
C PRO A 32 -2.75 -12.14 -1.94
N GLN A 33 -2.93 -13.23 -1.17
CA GLN A 33 -4.13 -13.45 -0.37
C GLN A 33 -4.25 -12.44 0.78
N GLU A 34 -3.12 -11.98 1.31
CA GLU A 34 -3.11 -10.96 2.37
C GLU A 34 -3.49 -9.58 1.81
N ILE A 35 -2.98 -9.24 0.62
CA ILE A 35 -3.38 -8.02 -0.10
C ILE A 35 -4.88 -8.05 -0.43
N GLU A 36 -5.38 -9.17 -0.94
CA GLU A 36 -6.80 -9.34 -1.24
C GLU A 36 -7.66 -9.14 0.02
N ALA A 37 -7.24 -9.71 1.15
CA ALA A 37 -7.93 -9.52 2.42
C ALA A 37 -7.99 -8.05 2.84
N TRP A 38 -6.94 -7.27 2.63
CA TRP A 38 -6.93 -5.83 2.93
C TRP A 38 -7.88 -5.05 2.02
N THR A 39 -7.99 -5.40 0.74
CA THR A 39 -8.90 -4.72 -0.21
C THR A 39 -10.38 -4.93 0.10
N ARG A 40 -10.73 -5.84 1.02
CA ARG A 40 -12.10 -5.96 1.54
C ARG A 40 -12.50 -4.77 2.42
N GLN A 41 -11.52 -3.98 2.88
CA GLN A 41 -11.77 -2.73 3.59
C GLN A 41 -12.12 -1.63 2.58
N PRO A 42 -13.19 -0.83 2.82
CA PRO A 42 -13.70 0.13 1.83
C PRO A 42 -12.71 1.25 1.45
N TYR A 43 -11.71 1.51 2.29
CA TYR A 43 -10.73 2.58 2.11
C TYR A 43 -9.38 2.08 1.59
N VAL A 44 -9.24 0.79 1.26
CA VAL A 44 -7.98 0.20 0.81
C VAL A 44 -8.12 -0.23 -0.64
N LYS A 45 -7.24 0.29 -1.51
CA LYS A 45 -7.21 -0.06 -2.92
C LYS A 45 -5.85 -0.59 -3.31
N HIS A 46 -5.82 -1.82 -3.80
CA HIS A 46 -4.64 -2.36 -4.49
C HIS A 46 -4.68 -1.91 -5.96
N LEU A 47 -3.66 -1.16 -6.37
CA LEU A 47 -3.52 -0.65 -7.73
C LEU A 47 -2.80 -1.63 -8.65
N GLY A 48 -2.14 -2.65 -8.09
CA GLY A 48 -1.29 -3.56 -8.83
C GLY A 48 -0.06 -2.87 -9.41
N PHE A 49 0.41 -3.33 -10.57
CA PHE A 49 1.50 -2.69 -11.28
C PHE A 49 1.09 -1.29 -11.77
N VAL A 50 1.92 -0.29 -11.48
CA VAL A 50 1.69 1.10 -11.86
C VAL A 50 2.78 1.51 -12.84
N GLU A 51 2.39 1.72 -14.09
CA GLU A 51 3.29 2.15 -15.17
C GLU A 51 3.70 3.62 -15.00
N ASP A 52 2.74 4.50 -14.78
CA ASP A 52 2.98 5.93 -14.55
C ASP A 52 2.99 6.25 -13.05
N THR A 53 4.18 6.14 -12.45
CA THR A 53 4.36 6.50 -11.06
C THR A 53 4.16 8.01 -10.84
N GLY A 54 4.53 8.87 -11.79
CA GLY A 54 4.34 10.32 -11.70
C GLY A 54 2.88 10.72 -11.50
N ALA A 55 1.96 10.11 -12.25
CA ALA A 55 0.52 10.30 -12.10
C ALA A 55 -0.03 9.73 -10.79
N LEU A 56 0.62 8.72 -10.19
CA LEU A 56 0.31 8.25 -8.85
C LEU A 56 0.80 9.24 -7.78
N TRP A 57 2.00 9.77 -7.92
CA TRP A 57 2.54 10.78 -7.01
C TRP A 57 1.68 12.05 -7.02
N ALA A 58 1.28 12.53 -8.20
CA ALA A 58 0.48 13.75 -8.34
C ALA A 58 -0.92 13.66 -7.69
N ARG A 59 -1.49 12.45 -7.54
CA ARG A 59 -2.80 12.25 -6.88
C ARG A 59 -2.68 11.94 -5.39
N ALA A 60 -1.48 11.61 -4.90
CA ALA A 60 -1.27 11.19 -3.52
C ALA A 60 -0.93 12.40 -2.65
N HIS A 61 -1.59 12.51 -1.50
CA HIS A 61 -1.27 13.56 -0.52
C HIS A 61 0.03 13.27 0.23
N ILE A 62 0.33 11.98 0.46
CA ILE A 62 1.48 11.49 1.23
C ILE A 62 1.93 10.17 0.59
N ALA A 63 3.25 9.95 0.50
CA ALA A 63 3.82 8.65 0.18
C ALA A 63 4.49 8.05 1.42
N VAL A 64 4.35 6.74 1.58
CA VAL A 64 4.90 6.00 2.73
C VAL A 64 5.70 4.81 2.20
N LEU A 65 6.95 4.70 2.64
CA LEU A 65 7.79 3.52 2.42
C LEU A 65 7.97 2.79 3.75
N PRO A 66 7.13 1.80 4.08
CA PRO A 66 7.18 1.11 5.36
C PRO A 66 8.24 0.00 5.36
N SER A 67 9.49 0.34 5.04
CA SER A 67 10.60 -0.63 5.03
C SER A 67 11.30 -0.70 6.39
N HIS A 68 11.62 -1.92 6.83
CA HIS A 68 12.47 -2.15 8.01
C HIS A 68 13.97 -2.09 7.68
N ARG A 69 14.34 -2.24 6.41
CA ARG A 69 15.72 -2.16 5.91
C ARG A 69 15.67 -1.55 4.51
N GLU A 70 16.12 -0.32 4.36
CA GLU A 70 16.49 0.18 3.04
C GLU A 70 17.88 -0.40 2.73
N GLY A 71 17.94 -1.31 1.76
CA GLY A 71 19.16 -1.42 0.96
C GLY A 71 19.27 -0.12 0.19
N LEU A 72 20.35 0.62 0.39
CA LEU A 72 20.68 1.79 -0.42
C LEU A 72 20.67 1.40 -1.91
N PRO A 73 20.33 2.33 -2.82
CA PRO A 73 20.38 2.08 -4.26
C PRO A 73 21.77 1.60 -4.73
#